data_AF-A0A3Q9GBE6-F1
#
_entry.id   AF-A0A3Q9GBE6-F1
#
_cell.length_a   1.000
_cell.length_b   1.000
_cell.length_c   1.000
_cell.angle_alpha   90.00
_cell.angle_beta   90.00
_cell.angle_gamma   90.00
#
_symmetry.space_group_name_H-M   'P 1'
#
loop_
_entity.id
_entity.type
_entity.pdbx_description
1 polymer ?
#
loop_
_entity_poly.entity_id
_entity_poly.type
_entity_poly.pdbx_seq_one_letter_code
_entity_poly.pdbx_strand_id
1 'polypeptide(L)'
;MIKLLFLFSTLFISSAFASERYDSDTVNDIQEIYWLNDKQDGAILYARHAGFVQLKNVIDNIILTSQQIENHQFKIENAEKLLLMLPASKESLVVYMRDNQLFYGGHTYIADKETIKELLRINKYRIEKGDEISHQLLKKALLKYKNIT
;
A
#
# COMPACT_ATOMS: atom_id res chain seq x y z
N MET A 1 51.48 20.41 22.79
CA MET A 1 51.20 19.08 22.21
C MET A 1 49.79 18.67 22.62
N ILE A 2 48.80 18.93 21.76
CA ILE A 2 47.43 18.43 21.91
C ILE A 2 47.14 17.64 20.64
N LYS A 3 47.23 16.31 20.75
CA LYS A 3 46.73 15.37 19.75
C LYS A 3 45.30 15.06 20.14
N LEU A 4 44.35 15.88 19.68
CA LEU A 4 42.94 15.50 19.72
C LEU A 4 42.61 14.84 18.38
N LEU A 5 42.78 13.52 18.34
CA LEU A 5 42.25 12.67 17.29
C LEU A 5 40.73 12.66 17.46
N PHE A 6 40.03 13.58 16.79
CA PHE A 6 38.58 13.49 16.67
C PHE A 6 38.26 12.28 15.79
N LEU A 7 37.95 11.16 16.44
CA LEU A 7 37.22 10.05 15.84
C LEU A 7 35.87 10.57 15.34
N PHE A 8 35.82 11.04 14.09
CA PHE A 8 34.59 11.14 13.32
C PHE A 8 34.24 9.76 12.73
N SER A 9 34.19 8.76 13.59
CA SER A 9 33.44 7.52 13.33
C SER A 9 31.98 7.79 13.70
N THR A 10 31.36 8.74 13.01
CA THR A 10 29.90 8.86 12.98
C THR A 10 29.41 7.64 12.22
N LEU A 11 29.16 6.57 12.97
CA LEU A 11 28.01 5.69 12.85
C LEU A 11 27.29 5.88 11.51
N PHE A 12 27.73 5.13 10.49
CA PHE A 12 26.78 4.67 9.50
C PHE A 12 25.83 3.75 10.26
N ILE A 13 24.81 4.36 10.87
CA ILE A 13 23.60 3.67 11.27
C ILE A 13 23.08 3.13 9.94
N SER A 14 23.40 1.87 9.67
CA SER A 14 22.60 1.10 8.74
C SER A 14 21.19 1.20 9.27
N SER A 15 20.37 2.04 8.64
CA SER A 15 18.94 1.82 8.63
C SER A 15 18.78 0.45 7.98
N ALA A 16 18.84 -0.60 8.80
CA ALA A 16 18.21 -1.85 8.47
C ALA A 16 16.76 -1.45 8.21
N PHE A 17 16.43 -1.29 6.94
CA PHE A 17 15.05 -1.23 6.50
C PHE A 17 14.47 -2.52 7.06
N ALA A 18 13.73 -2.41 8.17
CA ALA A 18 12.89 -3.49 8.62
C ALA A 18 12.04 -3.81 7.39
N SER A 19 12.24 -5.00 6.82
CA SER A 19 11.45 -5.45 5.69
C SER A 19 9.99 -5.31 6.11
N GLU A 20 9.24 -4.40 5.47
CA GLU A 20 7.80 -4.32 5.72
C GLU A 20 7.21 -5.68 5.40
N ARG A 21 6.80 -6.38 6.46
CA ARG A 21 6.48 -7.80 6.40
C ARG A 21 5.19 -7.96 5.61
N TYR A 22 5.29 -8.46 4.38
CA TYR A 22 4.15 -8.90 3.57
C TYR A 22 4.31 -10.39 3.34
N ASP A 23 3.88 -11.15 4.34
CA ASP A 23 3.90 -12.60 4.34
C ASP A 23 2.49 -13.18 4.42
N SER A 24 2.36 -14.50 4.38
CA SER A 24 1.07 -15.19 4.44
C SER A 24 0.24 -14.84 5.68
N ASP A 25 0.88 -14.52 6.80
CA ASP A 25 0.20 -14.17 8.04
C ASP A 25 -0.41 -12.77 7.93
N THR A 26 0.40 -11.82 7.46
CA THR A 26 -0.04 -10.45 7.13
C THR A 26 -1.21 -10.46 6.15
N VAL A 27 -1.15 -11.32 5.14
CA VAL A 27 -2.19 -11.51 4.12
C VAL A 27 -3.51 -11.94 4.74
N ASN A 28 -3.52 -12.82 5.74
CA ASN A 28 -4.76 -13.29 6.37
C ASN A 28 -5.42 -12.23 7.26
N ASP A 29 -4.64 -11.28 7.75
CA ASP A 29 -5.10 -10.23 8.67
C ASP A 29 -5.71 -9.02 7.96
N ILE A 30 -5.53 -8.89 6.65
CA ILE A 30 -6.18 -7.83 5.85
C ILE A 30 -7.69 -8.10 5.79
N GLN A 31 -8.50 -7.13 6.20
CA GLN A 31 -9.98 -7.28 6.20
C GLN A 31 -10.73 -6.24 5.37
N GLU A 32 -10.10 -5.09 5.13
CA GLU A 32 -10.66 -3.98 4.39
C GLU A 32 -9.58 -3.38 3.49
N ILE A 33 -9.97 -2.95 2.30
CA ILE A 33 -9.11 -2.18 1.40
C ILE A 33 -9.82 -0.87 1.07
N TYR A 34 -9.18 0.25 1.38
CA TYR A 34 -9.63 1.58 0.96
C TYR A 34 -8.84 2.00 -0.27
N TRP A 35 -9.52 2.06 -1.41
CA TRP A 35 -8.95 2.61 -2.64
C TRP A 35 -9.23 4.11 -2.67
N LEU A 36 -8.22 4.93 -2.43
CA LEU A 36 -8.38 6.37 -2.29
C LEU A 36 -8.65 7.05 -3.63
N ASN A 37 -9.45 8.11 -3.62
CA ASN A 37 -9.60 8.99 -4.78
C ASN A 37 -8.35 9.86 -4.99
N ASP A 38 -8.31 10.58 -6.12
CA ASP A 38 -7.16 11.44 -6.49
C ASP A 38 -6.83 12.50 -5.43
N LYS A 39 -7.85 13.00 -4.72
CA LYS A 39 -7.71 14.00 -3.65
C LYS A 39 -7.31 13.39 -2.31
N GLN A 40 -7.31 12.06 -2.20
CA GLN A 40 -7.14 11.27 -0.98
C GLN A 40 -8.07 11.71 0.16
N ASP A 41 -9.22 12.29 -0.19
CA ASP A 41 -10.25 12.75 0.74
C ASP A 41 -11.53 11.90 0.65
N GLY A 42 -11.54 10.86 -0.18
CA GLY A 42 -12.61 9.88 -0.31
C GLY A 42 -12.02 8.54 -0.72
N ALA A 43 -12.84 7.49 -0.69
CA ALA A 43 -12.38 6.16 -1.07
C ALA A 43 -13.52 5.26 -1.56
N ILE A 44 -13.17 4.28 -2.39
CA ILE A 44 -13.99 3.09 -2.58
C ILE A 44 -13.58 2.07 -1.51
N LEU A 45 -14.55 1.65 -0.69
CA LEU A 45 -14.35 0.58 0.29
C LEU A 45 -14.57 -0.80 -0.36
N TYR A 46 -13.58 -1.67 -0.19
CA TYR A 46 -13.66 -3.10 -0.46
C TYR A 46 -13.59 -3.83 0.89
N ALA A 47 -14.68 -4.45 1.34
CA ALA A 47 -14.74 -5.20 2.58
C ALA A 47 -15.40 -6.57 2.35
N ARG A 48 -14.82 -7.65 2.90
CA ARG A 48 -15.33 -9.04 3.03
C ARG A 48 -16.40 -9.55 2.03
N HIS A 49 -16.29 -9.16 0.76
CA HIS A 49 -17.18 -9.55 -0.34
C HIS A 49 -16.35 -9.95 -1.57
N ALA A 50 -16.98 -10.44 -2.63
CA ALA A 50 -16.28 -10.96 -3.81
C ALA A 50 -15.24 -9.99 -4.40
N GLY A 51 -15.58 -8.70 -4.51
CA GLY A 51 -14.64 -7.68 -5.00
C GLY A 51 -13.44 -7.45 -4.09
N PHE A 52 -13.61 -7.57 -2.77
CA PHE A 52 -12.51 -7.53 -1.82
C PHE A 52 -11.57 -8.73 -2.00
N VAL A 53 -12.13 -9.94 -2.09
CA VAL A 53 -11.34 -11.17 -2.28
C VAL A 53 -10.54 -11.10 -3.59
N GLN A 54 -11.16 -10.64 -4.67
CA GLN A 54 -10.49 -10.49 -5.95
C GLN A 54 -9.34 -9.49 -5.89
N LEU A 55 -9.59 -8.27 -5.39
CA LEU A 55 -8.58 -7.22 -5.30
C LEU A 55 -7.41 -7.66 -4.41
N LYS A 56 -7.73 -8.21 -3.23
CA LYS A 56 -6.75 -8.73 -2.29
C LYS A 56 -5.88 -9.81 -2.92
N ASN A 57 -6.48 -10.84 -3.53
CA ASN A 57 -5.73 -11.93 -4.15
C ASN A 57 -4.80 -11.45 -5.27
N VAL A 58 -5.21 -10.44 -6.04
CA VAL A 58 -4.34 -9.84 -7.07
C VAL A 58 -3.13 -9.17 -6.43
N ILE A 59 -3.34 -8.35 -5.40
CA ILE A 59 -2.24 -7.68 -4.69
C ILE A 59 -1.30 -8.72 -4.06
N ASP A 60 -1.87 -9.71 -3.38
CA ASP A 60 -1.12 -10.80 -2.72
C ASP A 60 -0.25 -11.54 -3.74
N ASN A 61 -0.83 -11.95 -4.86
CA ASN A 61 -0.09 -12.67 -5.90
C ASN A 61 1.03 -11.82 -6.48
N ILE A 62 0.79 -10.52 -6.75
CA ILE A 62 1.83 -9.64 -7.28
C ILE A 62 2.98 -9.51 -6.29
N ILE A 63 2.71 -9.21 -5.01
CA ILE A 63 3.77 -8.98 -4.02
C ILE A 63 4.53 -10.28 -3.71
N LEU A 64 3.83 -11.41 -3.61
CA LEU A 64 4.43 -12.68 -3.19
C LEU A 64 5.13 -13.44 -4.32
N THR A 65 4.75 -13.22 -5.58
CA THR A 65 5.20 -14.08 -6.70
C THR A 65 5.81 -13.34 -7.88
N SER A 66 5.54 -12.04 -8.06
CA SER A 66 6.10 -11.31 -9.19
C SER A 66 7.58 -11.01 -9.01
N GLN A 67 8.25 -10.83 -10.15
CA GLN A 67 9.61 -10.32 -10.18
C GLN A 67 9.66 -8.89 -9.65
N GLN A 68 10.53 -8.66 -8.65
CA GLN A 68 10.91 -7.32 -8.22
C GLN A 68 11.81 -6.66 -9.28
N ILE A 69 11.56 -5.39 -9.57
CA ILE A 69 12.42 -4.59 -10.44
C ILE A 69 13.51 -3.95 -9.59
N GLU A 70 14.75 -4.39 -9.78
CA GLU A 70 15.90 -3.76 -9.14
C GLU A 70 16.24 -2.40 -9.79
N ASN A 71 16.74 -1.46 -8.98
CA ASN A 71 17.25 -0.14 -9.43
C ASN A 71 16.23 0.70 -10.21
N HIS A 72 14.93 0.47 -10.00
CA HIS A 72 13.86 1.25 -10.61
C HIS A 72 13.19 2.18 -9.61
N GLN A 73 13.01 3.45 -9.99
CA GLN A 73 12.26 4.42 -9.19
C GLN A 73 10.80 4.41 -9.62
N PHE A 74 9.93 3.87 -8.77
CA PHE A 74 8.48 3.99 -8.95
C PHE A 74 8.04 5.44 -8.76
N LYS A 75 7.24 5.95 -9.71
CA LYS A 75 6.70 7.31 -9.65
C LYS A 75 5.35 7.32 -8.94
N ILE A 76 5.37 7.67 -7.66
CA ILE A 76 4.17 7.74 -6.79
C ILE A 76 3.17 8.82 -7.24
N GLU A 77 3.63 9.87 -7.93
CA GLU A 77 2.77 10.96 -8.42
C GLU A 77 1.65 10.43 -9.33
N ASN A 78 0.40 10.73 -8.98
CA ASN A 78 -0.81 10.26 -9.67
C ASN A 78 -0.96 8.73 -9.72
N ALA A 79 -0.27 8.00 -8.84
CA ALA A 79 -0.51 6.57 -8.67
C ALA A 79 -1.80 6.36 -7.86
N GLU A 80 -2.51 5.28 -8.20
CA GLU A 80 -3.62 4.78 -7.39
C GLU A 80 -3.07 4.40 -6.02
N LYS A 81 -3.76 4.79 -4.94
CA LYS A 81 -3.31 4.54 -3.57
C LYS A 81 -4.32 3.69 -2.82
N LEU A 82 -3.87 2.53 -2.37
CA LEU A 82 -4.67 1.56 -1.64
C LEU A 82 -4.15 1.44 -0.21
N LEU A 83 -5.07 1.47 0.75
CA LEU A 83 -4.78 1.20 2.16
C LEU A 83 -5.36 -0.17 2.51
N LEU A 84 -4.49 -1.14 2.79
CA LEU A 84 -4.85 -2.48 3.20
C LEU A 84 -4.87 -2.48 4.73
N MET A 85 -6.05 -2.63 5.32
CA MET A 85 -6.24 -2.45 6.75
C MET A 85 -6.07 -3.77 7.50
N LEU A 86 -5.26 -3.74 8.56
CA LEU A 86 -5.02 -4.85 9.49
C LEU A 86 -5.65 -4.52 10.85
N PRO A 87 -6.89 -4.96 11.13
CA PRO A 87 -7.57 -4.62 12.37
C PRO A 87 -6.91 -5.18 13.63
N ALA A 88 -6.24 -6.33 13.52
CA ALA A 88 -5.58 -6.98 14.65
C ALA A 88 -4.40 -6.14 15.18
N SER A 89 -3.56 -5.60 14.28
CA SER A 89 -2.44 -4.73 14.65
C SER A 89 -2.79 -3.25 14.72
N LYS A 90 -4.01 -2.86 14.30
CA LYS A 90 -4.44 -1.46 14.12
C LYS A 90 -3.48 -0.69 13.21
N GLU A 91 -3.09 -1.32 12.11
CA GLU A 91 -2.18 -0.74 11.12
C GLU A 91 -2.83 -0.75 9.73
N SER A 92 -2.17 -0.05 8.80
CA SER A 92 -2.51 -0.10 7.39
C SER A 92 -1.26 -0.21 6.56
N LEU A 93 -1.24 -1.13 5.60
CA LEU A 93 -0.21 -1.20 4.57
C LEU A 93 -0.60 -0.29 3.42
N VAL A 94 0.39 0.37 2.82
CA VAL A 94 0.18 1.27 1.70
C VAL A 94 0.70 0.64 0.43
N VAL A 95 -0.21 0.43 -0.52
CA VAL A 95 0.10 -0.08 -1.85
C VAL A 95 -0.17 1.02 -2.87
N TYR A 96 0.76 1.22 -3.78
CA TYR A 96 0.57 2.11 -4.92
C TYR A 96 0.51 1.30 -6.21
N MET A 97 -0.38 1.68 -7.13
CA MET A 97 -0.44 1.08 -8.46
C MET A 97 -0.38 2.15 -9.53
N ARG A 98 0.41 1.89 -10.57
CA ARG A 98 0.52 2.77 -11.73
C ARG A 98 0.91 1.95 -12.94
N ASP A 99 0.26 2.19 -14.08
CA ASP A 99 0.48 1.47 -15.32
C ASP A 99 0.36 -0.05 -15.12
N ASN A 100 1.46 -0.80 -15.24
CA ASN A 100 1.53 -2.23 -14.96
C ASN A 100 2.49 -2.54 -13.80
N GLN A 101 2.62 -1.61 -12.86
CA GLN A 101 3.53 -1.70 -11.72
C GLN A 101 2.76 -1.54 -10.41
N LEU A 102 3.21 -2.30 -9.41
CA LEU A 102 2.77 -2.18 -8.03
C LEU A 102 3.98 -1.81 -7.16
N PHE A 103 3.80 -0.87 -6.25
CA PHE A 103 4.85 -0.48 -5.30
C PHE A 103 4.39 -0.70 -3.87
N TYR A 104 5.21 -1.40 -3.10
CA TYR A 104 4.98 -1.75 -1.70
C TYR A 104 6.31 -1.94 -0.97
N GLY A 105 6.42 -1.44 0.26
CA GLY A 105 7.59 -1.67 1.12
C GLY A 105 8.93 -1.20 0.55
N GLY A 106 8.94 -0.20 -0.34
CA GLY A 106 10.15 0.26 -1.02
C GLY A 106 10.50 -0.51 -2.30
N HIS A 107 9.73 -1.53 -2.66
CA HIS A 107 9.97 -2.38 -3.82
C HIS A 107 8.93 -2.16 -4.92
N THR A 108 9.37 -2.27 -6.17
CA THR A 108 8.48 -2.23 -7.35
C THR A 108 8.34 -3.64 -7.91
N TYR A 109 7.11 -4.03 -8.22
CA TYR A 109 6.75 -5.32 -8.77
C TYR A 109 6.12 -5.13 -10.15
N ILE A 110 6.44 -6.02 -11.08
CA ILE A 110 5.74 -6.07 -12.38
C ILE A 110 4.42 -6.80 -12.17
N ALA A 111 3.34 -6.15 -12.57
CA ALA A 111 2.01 -6.73 -12.62
C ALA A 111 1.61 -7.01 -14.07
N ASP A 112 0.71 -7.98 -14.23
CA ASP A 112 0.04 -8.19 -15.51
C ASP A 112 -0.81 -6.96 -15.88
N LYS A 113 -0.60 -6.45 -17.10
CA LYS A 113 -1.21 -5.18 -17.53
C LYS A 113 -2.72 -5.29 -17.64
N GLU A 114 -3.26 -6.40 -18.13
CA GLU A 114 -4.70 -6.58 -18.29
C GLU A 114 -5.39 -6.72 -16.93
N THR A 115 -4.72 -7.36 -15.97
CA THR A 115 -5.17 -7.45 -14.58
C THR A 115 -5.32 -6.07 -13.93
N ILE A 116 -4.29 -5.21 -14.03
CA ILE A 116 -4.37 -3.84 -13.47
C ILE A 116 -5.46 -3.02 -14.17
N LYS A 117 -5.53 -3.12 -15.50
CA LYS A 117 -6.56 -2.42 -16.30
C LYS A 117 -7.97 -2.82 -15.90
N GLU A 118 -8.21 -4.09 -15.60
CA GLU A 118 -9.50 -4.58 -15.14
C GLU A 118 -9.84 -4.06 -13.74
N LEU A 119 -8.88 -4.04 -12.81
CA LEU A 119 -9.08 -3.46 -11.48
C LEU A 119 -9.44 -1.96 -11.56
N LEU A 120 -8.72 -1.20 -12.39
CA LEU A 120 -9.01 0.21 -12.65
C LEU A 120 -10.41 0.41 -13.21
N ARG A 121 -10.82 -0.44 -14.18
CA ARG A 121 -12.15 -0.39 -14.79
C ARG A 121 -13.25 -0.64 -13.76
N ILE A 122 -13.09 -1.65 -12.90
CA ILE A 122 -14.03 -1.96 -11.82
C ILE A 122 -14.13 -0.79 -10.84
N ASN A 123 -12.99 -0.25 -10.40
CA ASN A 123 -12.98 0.87 -9.45
C ASN A 123 -13.67 2.11 -10.02
N LYS A 124 -13.34 2.47 -11.28
CA LYS A 124 -14.00 3.57 -11.99
C LYS A 124 -15.51 3.39 -12.08
N TYR A 125 -15.98 2.19 -12.42
CA TYR A 125 -17.41 1.90 -12.45
C TYR A 125 -18.08 2.11 -11.08
N ARG A 126 -17.44 1.71 -9.98
CA ARG A 126 -17.96 1.94 -8.63
C ARG A 126 -18.03 3.43 -8.27
N ILE A 127 -17.03 4.21 -8.68
CA ILE A 127 -17.06 5.68 -8.54
C ILE A 127 -18.25 6.26 -9.32
N GLU A 128 -18.47 5.85 -10.57
CA GLU A 128 -19.60 6.30 -11.39
C GLU A 128 -20.96 5.93 -10.79
N LYS A 129 -21.03 4.87 -9.99
CA LYS A 129 -22.24 4.48 -9.23
C LYS A 129 -22.43 5.21 -7.92
N GLY A 130 -21.45 6.01 -7.49
CA GLY A 130 -21.51 6.74 -6.24
C GLY A 130 -21.20 5.90 -5.01
N ASP A 131 -20.45 4.80 -5.16
CA ASP A 131 -20.02 3.93 -4.05
C ASP A 131 -18.97 4.59 -3.14
N GLU A 132 -18.52 5.80 -3.48
CA GLU A 132 -17.45 6.49 -2.78
C GLU A 132 -17.88 6.96 -1.40
N ILE A 133 -17.10 6.58 -0.38
CA ILE A 133 -17.29 7.08 0.97
C ILE A 133 -16.72 8.49 1.10
N SER A 134 -17.46 9.35 1.80
CA SER A 134 -17.06 10.73 2.03
C SER A 134 -15.83 10.85 2.93
N HIS A 135 -15.18 12.02 2.87
CA HIS A 135 -14.07 12.41 3.74
C HIS A 135 -14.31 12.14 5.22
N GLN A 136 -15.49 12.48 5.72
CA GLN A 136 -15.79 12.31 7.14
C GLN A 136 -15.83 10.82 7.53
N LEU A 137 -16.37 9.96 6.66
CA LEU A 137 -16.42 8.52 6.88
C LEU A 137 -15.03 7.90 6.77
N LEU A 138 -14.26 8.28 5.74
CA LEU A 138 -12.89 7.82 5.57
C LEU A 138 -12.03 8.20 6.78
N LYS A 139 -12.09 9.47 7.24
CA LYS A 139 -11.35 9.93 8.42
C LYS A 139 -11.72 9.13 9.67
N LYS A 140 -13.01 8.89 9.91
CA LYS A 140 -13.48 8.08 11.06
C LYS A 140 -12.99 6.64 10.98
N ALA A 141 -12.98 6.04 9.78
CA ALA A 141 -12.46 4.71 9.57
C ALA A 141 -10.96 4.66 9.88
N LEU A 142 -10.16 5.53 9.25
CA LEU A 142 -8.70 5.55 9.42
C LEU A 142 -8.25 5.85 10.85
N LEU A 143 -9.04 6.61 11.62
CA LEU A 143 -8.75 6.84 13.05
C LEU A 143 -8.76 5.55 13.89
N LYS A 144 -9.49 4.50 13.48
CA LYS A 144 -9.49 3.21 14.17
C LYS A 144 -8.17 2.45 14.03
N TYR A 145 -7.39 2.80 13.00
CA TYR A 145 -6.18 2.10 12.56
C TYR A 145 -4.94 3.01 12.61
N LYS A 146 -5.03 4.16 13.27
CA LYS A 146 -3.85 4.89 13.70
C LYS A 146 -3.59 4.45 15.13
N ASN A 147 -2.43 3.82 15.37
CA ASN A 147 -1.88 3.75 16.71
C ASN A 147 -1.77 5.19 17.23
N ILE A 148 -2.62 5.54 18.18
CA ILE A 148 -2.42 6.72 19.02
C ILE A 148 -1.26 6.32 19.93
N THR A 149 -0.05 6.62 19.49
CA THR A 149 1.15 6.61 20.33
C THR A 149 1.51 8.04 20.70
#